data_AF-A0AAD3D020-F1
#
_entry.id   AF-A0AAD3D020-F1
#
_cell.length_a   1.000
_cell.length_b   1.000
_cell.length_c   1.000
_cell.angle_alpha   90.00
_cell.angle_beta   90.00
_cell.angle_gamma   90.00
#
_symmetry.space_group_name_H-M   'P 1'
#
loop_
_entity.id
_entity.type
_entity.pdbx_description
1 polymer ?
#
loop_
_entity_poly.entity_id
_entity_poly.type
_entity_poly.pdbx_seq_one_letter_code
_entity_poly.pdbx_strand_id
1 'polypeptide(L)'
;MLSRHCFHQASRRALSFGTRNSNLKGTLAATADASRLASVSSRQEVSSSSSLHFYSSVANRHVHSTLTPFIPSTVNNEDAFLKRYLSTTASASLDQNETKEQIGFKKLSPELEQLLRSEFEAVDANHDGKIDSEELKHLLRKHKDAFRESEILEISELFYVGNAAQGVPIDRLLKAIDDTLQGKEKSSLGAGTCAAEYYYDLNHHQWRPEDLENVKQTHIEPTTTSDKIALAAVKVVRFCFDNASGWNRGQITTSKILTRVIFLETIAAVPGMAAAVIRHFQSLRNMERDGGLINMFLEEATNERMHLLTFITMRDPGIFFRAVVVLGQAGFATGFVLAYIISPKFCHRFVGYVEEEAVSTYTKIIGAIENAEQGSDLGMWQTAKAPKIGISYWHLGENGTVLDLMKAVRADEAEHRDVNHEVCEMNSGDVNKRYDPGARIDGALNKYVKDMMTRAPKEDK
;
A
#
# COMPACT_ATOMS: atom_id res chain seq x y z
N MET A 1 33.69 -7.00 40.55
CA MET A 1 34.37 -8.30 40.80
C MET A 1 33.34 -9.29 41.30
N LEU A 2 33.07 -10.34 40.50
CA LEU A 2 32.58 -11.69 40.84
C LEU A 2 31.25 -11.79 41.64
N SER A 3 30.27 -12.64 41.29
CA SER A 3 30.38 -13.96 40.69
C SER A 3 29.07 -14.41 40.01
N ARG A 4 29.24 -15.29 39.03
CA ARG A 4 28.25 -16.02 38.22
C ARG A 4 27.56 -17.14 39.02
N HIS A 5 26.32 -17.48 38.65
CA HIS A 5 25.68 -18.83 38.63
C HIS A 5 24.15 -18.64 38.48
N CYS A 6 23.34 -19.46 37.80
CA CYS A 6 23.51 -20.54 36.83
C CYS A 6 22.09 -20.82 36.27
N PHE A 7 21.98 -21.06 34.97
CA PHE A 7 20.80 -21.61 34.29
C PHE A 7 20.62 -23.10 34.65
N HIS A 8 19.39 -23.55 34.98
CA HIS A 8 18.70 -24.78 34.50
C HIS A 8 17.62 -25.29 35.47
N GLN A 9 16.37 -25.42 34.98
CA GLN A 9 15.35 -26.46 35.26
C GLN A 9 13.99 -25.90 34.78
N ALA A 10 13.06 -26.60 34.13
CA ALA A 10 12.93 -28.01 33.80
C ALA A 10 11.98 -28.17 32.60
N SER A 11 12.27 -29.12 31.72
CA SER A 11 11.35 -29.68 30.74
C SER A 11 10.73 -30.97 31.31
N ARG A 12 9.55 -31.34 30.80
CA ARG A 12 8.85 -32.64 30.85
C ARG A 12 7.72 -32.81 31.88
N ARG A 13 6.49 -32.91 31.36
CA ARG A 13 5.47 -33.89 31.77
C ARG A 13 4.61 -34.27 30.56
N ALA A 14 4.84 -35.48 30.05
CA ALA A 14 3.97 -36.22 29.14
C ALA A 14 4.12 -37.72 29.45
N LEU A 15 3.06 -38.50 29.18
CA LEU A 15 2.84 -39.95 29.42
C LEU A 15 2.27 -40.27 30.82
N SER A 16 1.28 -41.14 31.02
CA SER A 16 0.61 -42.17 30.19
C SER A 16 -0.61 -42.71 30.97
N PHE A 17 -1.69 -43.07 30.27
CA PHE A 17 -2.70 -44.11 30.60
C PHE A 17 -3.54 -44.28 29.32
N GLY A 18 -3.88 -45.43 28.75
CA GLY A 18 -3.71 -46.84 29.05
C GLY A 18 -4.70 -47.56 28.12
N THR A 19 -4.24 -48.48 27.29
CA THR A 19 -5.03 -49.23 26.30
C THR A 19 -5.85 -50.35 26.94
N ARG A 20 -7.08 -50.58 26.45
CA ARG A 20 -7.75 -51.90 26.48
C ARG A 20 -8.63 -52.07 25.26
N ASN A 21 -8.51 -53.27 24.67
CA ASN A 21 -9.09 -53.72 23.42
C ASN A 21 -10.09 -54.85 23.72
N SER A 22 -11.20 -54.94 22.99
CA SER A 22 -11.95 -56.19 22.82
C SER A 22 -12.84 -56.16 21.57
N ASN A 23 -12.61 -57.15 20.72
CA ASN A 23 -13.24 -57.50 19.44
C ASN A 23 -14.72 -57.93 19.52
N LEU A 24 -15.45 -57.78 18.41
CA LEU A 24 -16.36 -58.79 17.81
C LEU A 24 -16.78 -58.32 16.39
N LYS A 25 -16.23 -58.90 15.30
CA LYS A 25 -16.86 -59.83 14.31
C LYS A 25 -18.31 -59.46 13.91
N GLY A 26 -18.74 -59.37 12.63
CA GLY A 26 -18.17 -59.61 11.31
C GLY A 26 -19.29 -59.81 10.25
N THR A 27 -18.95 -59.65 8.95
CA THR A 27 -19.63 -60.16 7.71
C THR A 27 -21.04 -59.62 7.35
N LEU A 28 -21.50 -59.45 6.09
CA LEU A 28 -21.17 -60.01 4.75
C LEU A 28 -21.86 -59.18 3.61
N ALA A 29 -21.29 -59.21 2.39
CA ALA A 29 -21.87 -59.09 1.01
C ALA A 29 -22.72 -57.85 0.62
N ALA A 30 -22.30 -56.99 -0.34
CA ALA A 30 -22.24 -57.15 -1.81
C ALA A 30 -23.60 -57.18 -2.53
N THR A 31 -23.93 -56.13 -3.31
CA THR A 31 -24.28 -56.16 -4.76
C THR A 31 -24.72 -54.78 -5.27
N ALA A 32 -24.47 -54.57 -6.56
CA ALA A 32 -24.77 -53.40 -7.39
C ALA A 32 -26.22 -52.90 -7.34
N ASP A 33 -26.43 -51.60 -7.57
CA ASP A 33 -27.17 -51.16 -8.77
C ASP A 33 -26.92 -49.67 -9.08
N ALA A 34 -26.76 -49.39 -10.36
CA ALA A 34 -26.74 -48.06 -10.93
C ALA A 34 -28.16 -47.67 -11.34
N SER A 35 -28.40 -46.35 -11.46
CA SER A 35 -29.54 -45.70 -12.14
C SER A 35 -30.59 -45.05 -11.23
N ARG A 36 -30.73 -43.74 -11.45
CA ARG A 36 -31.90 -42.89 -11.21
C ARG A 36 -32.32 -42.66 -9.76
N LEU A 37 -31.95 -41.49 -9.24
CA LEU A 37 -32.94 -40.44 -8.98
C LEU A 37 -32.23 -39.09 -8.99
N ALA A 38 -32.45 -38.35 -10.08
CA ALA A 38 -32.17 -36.94 -10.16
C ALA A 38 -33.17 -36.19 -9.27
N SER A 39 -32.69 -35.28 -8.42
CA SER A 39 -33.16 -33.89 -8.41
C SER A 39 -32.55 -33.11 -7.24
N VAL A 40 -32.18 -31.87 -7.56
CA VAL A 40 -31.88 -30.74 -6.66
C VAL A 40 -30.51 -30.75 -5.97
N SER A 41 -29.51 -30.22 -6.67
CA SER A 41 -28.39 -29.51 -6.06
C SER A 41 -28.11 -28.25 -6.87
N SER A 42 -28.81 -27.16 -6.58
CA SER A 42 -28.41 -25.81 -6.99
C SER A 42 -27.40 -25.28 -5.98
N ARG A 43 -26.10 -25.57 -6.20
CA ARG A 43 -25.02 -24.79 -5.59
C ARG A 43 -24.75 -23.61 -6.52
N GLN A 44 -25.00 -22.40 -6.00
CA GLN A 44 -24.56 -21.15 -6.61
C GLN A 44 -23.04 -21.19 -6.78
N GLU A 45 -22.59 -21.18 -8.03
CA GLU A 45 -21.22 -20.85 -8.39
C GLU A 45 -20.96 -19.39 -7.97
N VAL A 46 -20.04 -19.22 -7.02
CA VAL A 46 -19.46 -17.91 -6.73
C VAL A 46 -18.47 -17.62 -7.85
N SER A 47 -18.87 -16.72 -8.74
CA SER A 47 -18.07 -16.17 -9.84
C SER A 47 -16.77 -15.57 -9.31
N SER A 48 -15.67 -16.32 -9.41
CA SER A 48 -14.30 -15.84 -9.19
C SER A 48 -13.84 -15.04 -10.41
N SER A 49 -14.13 -13.73 -10.45
CA SER A 49 -13.56 -12.83 -11.44
C SER A 49 -13.17 -11.49 -10.82
N SER A 50 -12.03 -11.46 -10.15
CA SER A 50 -11.22 -10.25 -9.98
C SER A 50 -9.77 -10.69 -9.97
N SER A 51 -9.17 -10.70 -11.16
CA SER A 51 -7.71 -10.83 -11.29
C SER A 51 -7.11 -9.45 -11.08
N LEU A 52 -6.49 -9.24 -9.93
CA LEU A 52 -5.78 -8.01 -9.59
C LEU A 52 -4.27 -8.26 -9.72
N HIS A 53 -3.63 -7.40 -10.52
CA HIS A 53 -2.20 -7.39 -10.77
C HIS A 53 -1.54 -6.42 -9.78
N PHE A 54 -0.70 -6.93 -8.88
CA PHE A 54 0.17 -6.09 -8.05
C PHE A 54 1.57 -6.72 -7.98
N TYR A 55 2.58 -5.95 -8.40
CA TYR A 55 4.00 -6.22 -8.19
C TYR A 55 4.45 -5.45 -6.96
N SER A 56 5.21 -6.08 -6.07
CA SER A 56 6.01 -5.39 -5.05
C SER A 56 7.30 -6.17 -4.78
N SER A 57 8.24 -5.44 -4.22
CA SER A 57 9.66 -5.36 -4.55
C SER A 57 10.56 -6.53 -4.12
N VAL A 58 11.64 -6.67 -4.88
CA VAL A 58 12.83 -7.44 -4.54
C VAL A 58 13.73 -6.59 -3.64
N ALA A 59 14.02 -7.08 -2.44
CA ALA A 59 15.20 -6.66 -1.69
C ALA A 59 15.79 -7.85 -0.89
N ASN A 60 16.58 -8.69 -1.57
CA ASN A 60 17.95 -8.95 -1.15
C ASN A 60 18.71 -9.76 -2.21
N ARG A 61 19.84 -9.23 -2.67
CA ARG A 61 20.77 -9.94 -3.56
C ARG A 61 21.56 -10.99 -2.79
N HIS A 62 21.89 -12.03 -3.53
CA HIS A 62 22.61 -13.26 -3.19
C HIS A 62 23.83 -13.13 -2.27
N VAL A 63 23.90 -14.08 -1.32
CA VAL A 63 25.13 -14.82 -1.03
C VAL A 63 24.78 -16.31 -1.07
N HIS A 64 25.05 -16.97 -2.20
CA HIS A 64 25.15 -18.43 -2.23
C HIS A 64 26.50 -18.82 -1.61
N SER A 65 26.49 -19.51 -0.48
CA SER A 65 27.60 -20.40 -0.12
C SER A 65 27.04 -21.71 0.39
N THR A 66 27.37 -22.77 -0.34
CA THR A 66 27.19 -24.18 -0.04
C THR A 66 27.55 -24.50 1.42
N LEU A 67 26.59 -24.98 2.21
CA LEU A 67 26.83 -25.53 3.54
C LEU A 67 27.34 -26.97 3.42
N THR A 68 28.59 -27.20 3.83
CA THR A 68 29.04 -28.49 4.38
C THR A 68 29.43 -28.26 5.84
N PRO A 69 29.20 -29.22 6.75
CA PRO A 69 29.25 -28.97 8.18
C PRO A 69 30.69 -29.10 8.72
N PHE A 70 31.14 -28.16 9.53
CA PHE A 70 32.31 -28.37 10.39
C PHE A 70 32.11 -27.80 11.79
N ILE A 71 32.45 -28.63 12.77
CA ILE A 71 32.37 -28.46 14.23
C ILE A 71 33.45 -27.47 14.71
N PRO A 72 33.21 -26.65 15.75
CA PRO A 72 34.06 -25.51 16.05
C PRO A 72 35.29 -25.89 16.88
N SER A 73 36.43 -25.28 16.55
CA SER A 73 37.52 -25.09 17.51
C SER A 73 37.74 -23.60 17.72
N THR A 74 37.80 -23.28 19.01
CA THR A 74 38.05 -22.00 19.67
C THR A 74 39.20 -21.21 19.06
N VAL A 75 39.08 -19.88 18.95
CA VAL A 75 40.03 -18.88 19.51
C VAL A 75 39.48 -17.45 19.28
N ASN A 76 39.36 -16.73 20.39
CA ASN A 76 39.30 -15.28 20.61
C ASN A 76 39.45 -14.36 19.38
N ASN A 77 38.36 -13.65 19.02
CA ASN A 77 38.47 -12.34 18.37
C ASN A 77 37.17 -11.51 18.48
N GLU A 78 36.76 -11.13 19.70
CA GLU A 78 35.56 -10.28 19.90
C GLU A 78 35.77 -8.83 19.38
N ASP A 79 37.02 -8.36 19.27
CA ASP A 79 37.32 -7.01 18.75
C ASP A 79 37.30 -6.90 17.22
N ALA A 80 37.53 -8.00 16.49
CA ALA A 80 37.47 -8.00 15.02
C ALA A 80 36.04 -8.03 14.49
N PHE A 81 35.12 -8.68 15.20
CA PHE A 81 33.72 -8.78 14.81
C PHE A 81 32.98 -7.44 15.01
N LEU A 82 33.21 -6.76 16.14
CA LEU A 82 32.62 -5.44 16.40
C LEU A 82 33.19 -4.36 15.47
N LYS A 83 34.48 -4.39 15.13
CA LYS A 83 35.03 -3.48 14.11
C LYS A 83 34.47 -3.73 12.72
N ARG A 84 34.21 -4.99 12.36
CA ARG A 84 33.58 -5.34 11.08
C ARG A 84 32.08 -5.00 11.07
N TYR A 85 31.38 -5.15 12.19
CA TYR A 85 29.96 -4.83 12.30
C TYR A 85 29.70 -3.32 12.30
N LEU A 86 30.54 -2.54 12.99
CA LEU A 86 30.49 -1.08 12.99
C LEU A 86 30.97 -0.46 11.67
N SER A 87 31.86 -1.14 10.91
CA SER A 87 32.19 -0.70 9.54
C SER A 87 31.09 -1.00 8.53
N THR A 88 30.26 -2.03 8.78
CA THR A 88 29.17 -2.44 7.85
C THR A 88 27.86 -1.67 8.11
N THR A 89 27.71 -1.04 9.28
CA THR A 89 26.53 -0.22 9.63
C THR A 89 26.75 1.28 9.47
N ALA A 90 27.98 1.71 9.14
CA ALA A 90 28.31 3.10 8.82
C ALA A 90 28.31 3.40 7.31
N SER A 91 27.91 2.45 6.46
CA SER A 91 27.96 2.59 5.00
C SER A 91 26.66 2.10 4.34
N ALA A 92 25.59 2.88 4.50
CA ALA A 92 24.60 3.08 3.44
C ALA A 92 24.65 4.54 2.93
N SER A 93 25.79 5.21 3.14
CA SER A 93 26.22 6.32 2.30
C SER A 93 26.68 5.74 0.97
N LEU A 94 26.07 6.19 -0.12
CA LEU A 94 26.53 6.00 -1.49
C LEU A 94 28.06 5.87 -1.57
N ASP A 95 28.53 4.79 -2.20
CA ASP A 95 29.93 4.48 -2.44
C ASP A 95 30.68 5.72 -2.99
N GLN A 96 31.51 6.35 -2.15
CA GLN A 96 32.34 7.51 -2.50
C GLN A 96 33.80 7.13 -2.80
N ASN A 97 34.05 5.95 -3.36
CA ASN A 97 35.43 5.53 -3.65
C ASN A 97 35.61 4.79 -4.99
N GLU A 98 34.92 5.24 -6.03
CA GLU A 98 35.52 5.20 -7.37
C GLU A 98 36.44 6.41 -7.52
N THR A 99 37.61 6.18 -8.09
CA THR A 99 38.68 7.16 -8.39
C THR A 99 38.11 8.51 -8.81
N LYS A 100 38.16 9.49 -7.90
CA LYS A 100 37.93 10.91 -8.17
C LYS A 100 38.99 11.44 -9.15
N GLU A 101 38.80 11.22 -10.44
CA GLU A 101 38.97 12.35 -11.36
C GLU A 101 37.86 13.33 -11.00
N GLN A 102 38.14 14.26 -10.07
CA GLN A 102 37.30 15.43 -9.88
C GLN A 102 37.41 16.29 -11.14
N ILE A 103 36.69 15.91 -12.19
CA ILE A 103 36.15 16.87 -13.14
C ILE A 103 35.20 17.70 -12.29
N GLY A 104 35.69 18.80 -11.72
CA GLY A 104 34.81 19.80 -11.15
C GLY A 104 33.88 20.22 -12.27
N PHE A 105 32.63 19.74 -12.23
CA PHE A 105 31.67 20.00 -13.29
C PHE A 105 31.49 21.51 -13.38
N LYS A 106 32.04 22.08 -14.46
CA LYS A 106 31.87 23.49 -14.79
C LYS A 106 30.44 23.68 -15.30
N LYS A 107 29.97 24.92 -15.28
CA LYS A 107 28.73 25.35 -15.96
C LYS A 107 28.64 24.68 -17.33
N LEU A 108 27.44 24.25 -17.72
CA LEU A 108 27.19 23.69 -19.05
C LEU A 108 27.83 24.58 -20.13
N SER A 109 28.64 23.97 -20.98
CA SER A 109 29.15 24.68 -22.15
C SER A 109 27.99 24.92 -23.13
N PRO A 110 28.00 26.00 -23.93
CA PRO A 110 26.93 26.26 -24.89
C PRO A 110 26.68 25.10 -25.85
N GLU A 111 27.74 24.38 -26.22
CA GLU A 111 27.67 23.22 -27.13
C GLU A 111 26.95 22.04 -26.46
N LEU A 112 27.25 21.75 -25.19
CA LEU A 112 26.62 20.67 -24.45
C LEU A 112 25.16 21.01 -24.09
N GLU A 113 24.88 22.28 -23.77
CA GLU A 113 23.50 22.75 -23.55
C GLU A 113 22.66 22.58 -24.82
N GLN A 114 23.21 22.91 -25.99
CA GLN A 114 22.53 22.73 -27.28
C GLN A 114 22.30 21.25 -27.60
N LEU A 115 23.28 20.38 -27.30
CA LEU A 115 23.13 18.94 -27.47
C LEU A 115 22.02 18.39 -26.57
N LEU A 116 22.05 18.69 -25.28
CA LEU A 116 21.02 18.26 -24.32
C LEU A 116 19.63 18.75 -24.74
N ARG A 117 19.51 20.01 -25.17
CA ARG A 117 18.26 20.54 -25.71
C ARG A 117 17.76 19.72 -26.89
N SER A 118 18.63 19.40 -27.85
CA SER A 118 18.25 18.60 -29.01
C SER A 118 17.82 17.17 -28.63
N GLU A 119 18.42 16.57 -27.60
CA GLU A 119 17.97 15.27 -27.10
C GLU A 119 16.60 15.35 -26.43
N PHE A 120 16.34 16.39 -25.64
CA PHE A 120 15.03 16.63 -25.02
C PHE A 120 13.95 16.87 -26.07
N GLU A 121 14.19 17.75 -27.04
CA GLU A 121 13.26 18.01 -28.15
C GLU A 121 13.01 16.75 -29.00
N ALA A 122 13.98 15.83 -29.09
CA ALA A 122 13.81 14.58 -29.82
C ALA A 122 12.99 13.49 -29.08
N VAL A 123 12.72 13.68 -27.79
CA VAL A 123 11.86 12.78 -26.99
C VAL A 123 10.53 13.41 -26.59
N ASP A 124 10.41 14.74 -26.70
CA ASP A 124 9.15 15.49 -26.59
C ASP A 124 8.21 15.08 -27.73
N ALA A 125 7.42 14.04 -27.48
CA ALA A 125 6.61 13.38 -28.49
C ALA A 125 5.31 14.15 -28.76
N ASN A 126 4.85 14.93 -27.79
CA ASN A 126 3.63 15.72 -27.89
C ASN A 126 3.88 17.17 -28.34
N HIS A 127 5.14 17.59 -28.45
CA HIS A 127 5.61 18.91 -28.87
C HIS A 127 5.09 20.05 -27.98
N ASP A 128 4.95 19.82 -26.67
CA ASP A 128 4.48 20.82 -25.71
C ASP A 128 5.63 21.62 -25.06
N GLY A 129 6.89 21.32 -25.42
CA GLY A 129 8.08 21.99 -24.91
C GLY A 129 8.44 21.60 -23.47
N LYS A 130 7.85 20.52 -22.96
CA LYS A 130 8.12 19.94 -21.66
C LYS A 130 8.55 18.48 -21.83
N ILE A 131 9.07 17.93 -20.74
CA ILE A 131 9.42 16.51 -20.63
C ILE A 131 8.57 15.94 -19.51
N ASP A 132 7.73 14.96 -19.81
CA ASP A 132 7.00 14.18 -18.81
C ASP A 132 7.78 12.94 -18.33
N SER A 133 7.19 12.16 -17.41
CA SER A 133 7.85 10.98 -16.84
C SER A 133 8.10 9.86 -17.84
N GLU A 134 7.22 9.69 -18.85
CA GLU A 134 7.36 8.66 -19.87
C GLU A 134 8.34 9.08 -20.98
N GLU A 135 8.37 10.36 -21.33
CA GLU A 135 9.38 10.94 -22.22
C GLU A 135 10.78 10.88 -21.58
N LEU A 136 10.88 11.20 -20.29
CA LEU A 136 12.12 11.01 -19.52
C LEU A 136 12.55 9.54 -19.50
N LYS A 137 11.60 8.61 -19.30
CA LYS A 137 11.88 7.17 -19.34
C LYS A 137 12.43 6.75 -20.68
N HIS A 138 11.85 7.24 -21.78
CA HIS A 138 12.32 6.97 -23.12
C HIS A 138 13.73 7.54 -23.36
N LEU A 139 13.99 8.76 -22.88
CA LEU A 139 15.31 9.39 -22.94
C LEU A 139 16.37 8.56 -22.21
N LEU A 140 16.12 8.19 -20.96
CA LEU A 140 17.08 7.43 -20.14
C LEU A 140 17.36 6.05 -20.75
N ARG A 141 16.36 5.42 -21.39
CA ARG A 141 16.52 4.14 -22.10
C ARG A 141 17.39 4.23 -23.35
N LYS A 142 17.60 5.41 -23.93
CA LYS A 142 18.58 5.59 -25.02
C LYS A 142 20.02 5.47 -24.50
N HIS A 143 20.23 5.74 -23.21
CA HIS A 143 21.53 5.73 -22.52
C HIS A 143 21.71 4.47 -21.66
N LYS A 144 21.57 3.28 -22.27
CA LYS A 144 21.58 1.97 -21.58
C LYS A 144 22.86 1.65 -20.80
N ASP A 145 23.98 2.24 -21.22
CA ASP A 145 25.27 2.05 -20.54
C ASP A 145 25.38 2.89 -19.26
N ALA A 146 24.51 3.90 -19.10
CA ALA A 146 24.51 4.81 -17.96
C ALA A 146 23.46 4.46 -16.89
N PHE A 147 22.30 3.89 -17.27
CA PHE A 147 21.19 3.61 -16.35
C PHE A 147 20.67 2.18 -16.49
N ARG A 148 20.46 1.49 -15.36
CA ARG A 148 19.74 0.20 -15.31
C ARG A 148 18.24 0.43 -15.39
N GLU A 149 17.47 -0.52 -15.93
CA GLU A 149 16.00 -0.39 -16.01
C GLU A 149 15.34 -0.11 -14.65
N SER A 150 15.85 -0.65 -13.55
CA SER A 150 15.32 -0.34 -12.21
C SER A 150 15.53 1.12 -11.83
N GLU A 151 16.67 1.72 -12.19
CA GLU A 151 16.98 3.13 -11.93
C GLU A 151 16.16 4.04 -12.83
N ILE A 152 15.93 3.64 -14.08
CA ILE A 152 15.07 4.37 -15.01
C ILE A 152 13.64 4.43 -14.47
N LEU A 153 13.08 3.28 -14.07
CA LEU A 153 11.76 3.23 -13.46
C LEU A 153 11.71 4.10 -12.20
N GLU A 154 12.75 4.03 -11.38
CA GLU A 154 12.79 4.79 -10.14
C GLU A 154 12.81 6.32 -10.39
N ILE A 155 13.71 6.79 -11.26
CA ILE A 155 13.85 8.21 -11.60
C ILE A 155 12.58 8.73 -12.28
N SER A 156 11.99 7.96 -13.20
CA SER A 156 10.73 8.34 -13.86
C SER A 156 9.60 8.52 -12.85
N GLU A 157 9.52 7.63 -11.87
CA GLU A 157 8.51 7.70 -10.82
C GLU A 157 8.74 8.91 -9.89
N LEU A 158 10.00 9.20 -9.51
CA LEU A 158 10.35 10.41 -8.75
C LEU A 158 10.01 11.68 -9.52
N PHE A 159 10.19 11.65 -10.84
CA PHE A 159 9.89 12.76 -11.71
C PHE A 159 8.38 13.01 -11.83
N TYR A 160 7.59 11.93 -11.96
CA TYR A 160 6.12 11.98 -11.94
C TYR A 160 5.61 12.57 -10.62
N VAL A 161 6.03 11.98 -9.50
CA VAL A 161 5.59 12.38 -8.16
C VAL A 161 6.07 13.79 -7.80
N GLY A 162 7.31 14.13 -8.15
CA GLY A 162 7.88 15.45 -7.88
C GLY A 162 7.17 16.60 -8.60
N ASN A 163 6.50 16.31 -9.73
CA ASN A 163 5.80 17.32 -10.51
C ASN A 163 4.28 17.12 -10.54
N ALA A 164 3.73 16.17 -9.77
CA ALA A 164 2.32 15.81 -9.79
C ALA A 164 1.80 15.61 -11.22
N ALA A 165 2.45 14.67 -11.92
CA ALA A 165 2.20 14.27 -13.30
C ALA A 165 2.45 15.33 -14.38
N GLN A 166 2.89 16.55 -14.01
CA GLN A 166 3.15 17.60 -14.99
C GLN A 166 4.51 17.44 -15.65
N GLY A 167 4.56 17.69 -16.96
CA GLY A 167 5.82 17.84 -17.66
C GLY A 167 6.64 19.02 -17.12
N VAL A 168 7.96 18.88 -17.15
CA VAL A 168 8.91 19.94 -16.80
C VAL A 168 9.36 20.65 -18.06
N PRO A 169 9.23 21.99 -18.17
CA PRO A 169 9.74 22.74 -19.31
C PRO A 169 11.23 22.46 -19.56
N ILE A 170 11.61 22.25 -20.82
CA ILE A 170 12.99 21.91 -21.21
C ILE A 170 14.01 22.89 -20.63
N ASP A 171 13.72 24.19 -20.66
CA ASP A 171 14.61 25.22 -20.09
C ASP A 171 14.80 25.08 -18.58
N ARG A 172 13.74 24.71 -17.86
CA ARG A 172 13.79 24.46 -16.41
C ARG A 172 14.62 23.20 -16.12
N LEU A 173 14.49 22.17 -16.95
CA LEU A 173 15.26 20.94 -16.84
C LEU A 173 16.76 21.19 -17.10
N LEU A 174 17.11 21.93 -18.15
CA LEU A 174 18.48 22.33 -18.46
C LEU A 174 19.11 23.13 -17.32
N LYS A 175 18.39 24.14 -16.82
CA LYS A 175 18.82 24.91 -15.65
C LYS A 175 19.03 24.03 -14.43
N ALA A 176 18.16 23.03 -14.23
CA ALA A 176 18.27 22.12 -13.10
C ALA A 176 19.51 21.23 -13.17
N ILE A 177 19.87 20.78 -14.38
CA ILE A 177 21.12 20.07 -14.64
C ILE A 177 22.31 20.99 -14.37
N ASP A 178 22.31 22.20 -14.93
CA ASP A 178 23.38 23.19 -14.74
C ASP A 178 23.63 23.50 -13.25
N ASP A 179 22.55 23.71 -12.49
CA ASP A 179 22.60 23.99 -11.06
C ASP A 179 23.15 22.78 -10.27
N THR A 180 22.80 21.54 -10.67
CA THR A 180 23.30 20.30 -10.04
C THR A 180 24.78 20.09 -10.31
N LEU A 181 25.23 20.31 -11.56
CA LEU A 181 26.64 20.24 -11.95
C LEU A 181 27.49 21.26 -11.19
N GLN A 182 26.94 22.45 -10.92
CA GLN A 182 27.59 23.48 -10.09
C GLN A 182 27.53 23.19 -8.59
N GLY A 183 26.95 22.07 -8.15
CA GLY A 183 26.83 21.72 -6.73
C GLY A 183 25.86 22.59 -5.93
N LYS A 184 24.86 23.20 -6.59
CA LYS A 184 23.83 23.98 -5.88
C LYS A 184 22.79 23.03 -5.26
N GLU A 185 22.56 23.14 -3.95
CA GLU A 185 21.72 22.24 -3.15
C GLU A 185 20.21 22.15 -3.50
N LYS A 186 19.68 22.99 -4.41
CA LYS A 186 18.22 23.24 -4.51
C LYS A 186 17.55 22.89 -5.85
N SER A 187 18.06 21.91 -6.58
CA SER A 187 17.51 21.56 -7.89
C SER A 187 16.81 20.20 -7.94
N SER A 188 15.88 19.93 -7.01
CA SER A 188 15.17 18.64 -6.99
C SER A 188 14.05 18.52 -8.03
N LEU A 189 13.94 19.47 -8.96
CA LEU A 189 12.83 19.56 -9.95
C LEU A 189 11.41 19.52 -9.36
N GLY A 190 11.24 19.59 -8.04
CA GLY A 190 9.94 19.43 -7.38
C GLY A 190 9.82 18.14 -6.56
N ALA A 191 10.76 17.19 -6.69
CA ALA A 191 10.92 16.07 -5.77
C ALA A 191 11.33 16.60 -4.38
N GLY A 192 10.33 17.03 -3.61
CA GLY A 192 10.48 17.54 -2.25
C GLY A 192 10.08 16.51 -1.20
N THR A 193 9.89 16.96 0.04
CA THR A 193 9.48 16.13 1.18
C THR A 193 8.21 15.32 0.93
N CYS A 194 7.30 15.82 0.10
CA CYS A 194 6.05 15.13 -0.24
C CYS A 194 6.32 13.79 -0.94
N ALA A 195 7.24 13.75 -1.92
CA ALA A 195 7.58 12.52 -2.64
C ALA A 195 8.15 11.44 -1.70
N ALA A 196 8.95 11.86 -0.72
CA ALA A 196 9.57 10.96 0.25
C ALA A 196 8.55 10.26 1.17
N GLU A 197 7.28 10.67 1.19
CA GLU A 197 6.26 10.05 2.03
C GLU A 197 5.58 8.83 1.39
N TYR A 198 5.63 8.68 0.06
CA TYR A 198 4.85 7.65 -0.64
C TYR A 198 5.50 7.08 -1.92
N TYR A 199 6.75 7.43 -2.21
CA TYR A 199 7.48 6.91 -3.36
C TYR A 199 7.86 5.41 -3.26
N TYR A 200 7.71 4.78 -2.09
CA TYR A 200 8.34 3.49 -1.78
C TYR A 200 7.84 2.26 -2.57
N ASP A 201 6.80 2.37 -3.40
CA ASP A 201 6.38 1.29 -4.28
C ASP A 201 6.03 1.80 -5.70
N LEU A 202 6.66 1.20 -6.72
CA LEU A 202 6.60 1.59 -8.13
C LEU A 202 5.20 1.49 -8.76
N ASN A 203 4.23 0.87 -8.07
CA ASN A 203 2.82 0.79 -8.54
C ASN A 203 1.81 1.10 -7.42
N HIS A 204 2.23 1.82 -6.38
CA HIS A 204 1.36 2.12 -5.24
C HIS A 204 0.06 2.80 -5.70
N HIS A 205 -1.10 2.23 -5.34
CA HIS A 205 -2.45 2.77 -5.57
C HIS A 205 -2.79 3.28 -6.99
N GLN A 206 -2.24 2.64 -8.02
CA GLN A 206 -2.72 2.85 -9.39
C GLN A 206 -3.99 2.04 -9.64
N TRP A 207 -5.14 2.68 -9.48
CA TRP A 207 -6.43 2.06 -9.79
C TRP A 207 -6.70 2.05 -11.30
N ARG A 208 -7.13 0.89 -11.83
CA ARG A 208 -7.63 0.85 -13.21
C ARG A 208 -9.00 1.54 -13.26
N PRO A 209 -9.34 2.21 -14.37
CA PRO A 209 -10.66 2.84 -14.52
C PRO A 209 -11.83 1.88 -14.25
N GLU A 210 -11.69 0.64 -14.72
CA GLU A 210 -12.66 -0.43 -14.49
C GLU A 210 -12.86 -0.75 -13.00
N ASP A 211 -11.78 -0.72 -12.20
CA ASP A 211 -11.86 -1.01 -10.77
C ASP A 211 -12.57 0.13 -10.03
N LEU A 212 -12.33 1.39 -10.44
CA LEU A 212 -12.98 2.58 -9.87
C LEU A 212 -14.50 2.62 -10.14
N GLU A 213 -14.92 2.23 -11.33
CA GLU A 213 -16.33 2.18 -11.73
C GLU A 213 -17.09 1.04 -11.05
N ASN A 214 -16.43 -0.09 -10.83
CA ASN A 214 -17.04 -1.32 -10.31
C ASN A 214 -17.04 -1.43 -8.78
N VAL A 215 -16.63 -0.39 -8.04
CA VAL A 215 -16.71 -0.38 -6.58
C VAL A 215 -18.17 -0.48 -6.12
N LYS A 216 -18.53 -1.63 -5.54
CA LYS A 216 -19.88 -1.90 -5.01
C LYS A 216 -19.97 -1.56 -3.53
N GLN A 217 -21.12 -1.02 -3.13
CA GLN A 217 -21.53 -1.01 -1.72
C GLN A 217 -21.98 -2.43 -1.35
N THR A 218 -21.18 -3.12 -0.56
CA THR A 218 -21.48 -4.46 -0.03
C THR A 218 -21.73 -4.38 1.47
N HIS A 219 -22.41 -5.39 2.01
CA HIS A 219 -22.62 -5.55 3.45
C HIS A 219 -22.36 -7.00 3.84
N ILE A 220 -21.56 -7.23 4.89
CA ILE A 220 -21.39 -8.56 5.47
C ILE A 220 -22.29 -8.73 6.69
N GLU A 221 -23.25 -9.63 6.58
CA GLU A 221 -24.20 -9.93 7.66
C GLU A 221 -23.49 -10.39 8.96
N PRO A 222 -23.80 -9.79 10.12
CA PRO A 222 -23.16 -10.13 11.39
C PRO A 222 -23.64 -11.49 11.90
N THR A 223 -22.76 -12.49 11.91
CA THR A 223 -23.13 -13.85 12.33
C THR A 223 -22.95 -14.06 13.83
N THR A 224 -21.83 -13.62 14.40
CA THR A 224 -21.51 -13.82 15.80
C THR A 224 -22.04 -12.70 16.69
N THR A 225 -22.12 -12.93 18.01
CA THR A 225 -22.45 -11.86 18.97
C THR A 225 -21.43 -10.73 18.91
N SER A 226 -20.15 -11.04 18.71
CA SER A 226 -19.09 -10.05 18.54
C SER A 226 -19.34 -9.18 17.30
N ASP A 227 -19.72 -9.77 16.17
CA ASP A 227 -20.02 -9.03 14.95
C ASP A 227 -21.23 -8.11 15.12
N LYS A 228 -22.28 -8.60 15.81
CA LYS A 228 -23.48 -7.80 16.10
C LYS A 228 -23.15 -6.60 16.97
N ILE A 229 -22.27 -6.76 17.97
CA ILE A 229 -21.79 -5.66 18.81
C ILE A 229 -20.93 -4.69 17.98
N ALA A 230 -20.05 -5.20 17.11
CA ALA A 230 -19.22 -4.37 16.24
C ALA A 230 -20.09 -3.50 15.31
N LEU A 231 -21.08 -4.11 14.62
CA LEU A 231 -22.01 -3.38 13.78
C LEU A 231 -22.80 -2.34 14.58
N ALA A 232 -23.34 -2.72 15.73
CA ALA A 232 -24.08 -1.80 16.59
C ALA A 232 -23.21 -0.61 17.03
N ALA A 233 -21.95 -0.85 17.39
CA ALA A 233 -21.00 0.20 17.76
C ALA A 233 -20.77 1.17 16.60
N VAL A 234 -20.53 0.67 15.38
CA VAL A 234 -20.37 1.51 14.18
C VAL A 234 -21.63 2.35 13.92
N LYS A 235 -22.82 1.74 13.97
CA LYS A 235 -24.08 2.47 13.74
C LYS A 235 -24.31 3.57 14.79
N VAL A 236 -23.97 3.30 16.05
CA VAL A 236 -24.06 4.30 17.14
C VAL A 236 -23.07 5.43 16.91
N VAL A 237 -21.79 5.13 16.63
CA VAL A 237 -20.77 6.14 16.35
C VAL A 237 -21.17 7.00 15.16
N ARG A 238 -21.61 6.37 14.06
CA ARG A 238 -22.10 7.07 12.88
C ARG A 238 -23.29 7.97 13.21
N PHE A 239 -24.28 7.46 13.94
CA PHE A 239 -25.44 8.24 14.35
C PHE A 239 -25.02 9.47 15.16
N CYS A 240 -24.19 9.30 16.19
CA CYS A 240 -23.71 10.41 17.02
C CYS A 240 -22.93 11.43 16.20
N PHE A 241 -22.01 10.97 15.34
CA PHE A 241 -21.18 11.83 14.52
C PHE A 241 -22.00 12.60 13.47
N ASP A 242 -22.87 11.91 12.72
CA ASP A 242 -23.72 12.54 11.69
C ASP A 242 -24.65 13.61 12.30
N ASN A 243 -25.13 13.40 13.54
CA ASN A 243 -25.92 14.38 14.27
C ASN A 243 -25.08 15.57 14.75
N ALA A 244 -23.91 15.32 15.32
CA ALA A 244 -23.02 16.37 15.84
C ALA A 244 -22.42 17.23 14.72
N SER A 245 -22.06 16.63 13.59
CA SER A 245 -21.50 17.33 12.43
C SER A 245 -22.57 17.98 11.56
N GLY A 246 -23.85 17.65 11.78
CA GLY A 246 -24.96 18.11 10.94
C GLY A 246 -24.93 17.53 9.52
N TRP A 247 -24.31 16.37 9.32
CA TRP A 247 -24.14 15.74 8.00
C TRP A 247 -25.48 15.54 7.28
N ASN A 248 -26.49 15.05 8.00
CA ASN A 248 -27.82 14.78 7.45
C ASN A 248 -28.74 16.02 7.38
N ARG A 249 -28.24 17.23 7.66
CA ARG A 249 -29.05 18.46 7.68
C ARG A 249 -28.83 19.26 6.39
N GLY A 250 -29.88 19.45 5.59
CA GLY A 250 -29.81 20.25 4.36
C GLY A 250 -28.96 19.62 3.26
N GLN A 251 -28.48 20.44 2.32
CA GLN A 251 -27.68 19.96 1.18
C GLN A 251 -26.23 19.63 1.56
N ILE A 252 -25.62 18.72 0.80
CA ILE A 252 -24.20 18.40 0.86
C ILE A 252 -23.43 19.55 0.20
N THR A 253 -22.47 20.12 0.93
CA THR A 253 -21.60 21.21 0.45
C THR A 253 -20.14 20.81 0.57
N THR A 254 -19.27 21.44 -0.20
CA THR A 254 -17.80 21.24 -0.16
C THR A 254 -17.27 21.38 1.27
N SER A 255 -17.71 22.40 2.01
CA SER A 255 -17.33 22.61 3.41
C SER A 255 -17.75 21.46 4.34
N LYS A 256 -18.97 20.92 4.18
CA LYS A 256 -19.42 19.76 4.99
C LYS A 256 -18.62 18.51 4.67
N ILE A 257 -18.36 18.27 3.38
CA ILE A 257 -17.54 17.15 2.91
C ILE A 257 -16.16 17.24 3.55
N LEU A 258 -15.44 18.36 3.34
CA LEU A 258 -14.08 18.53 3.85
C LEU A 258 -14.01 18.46 5.38
N THR A 259 -14.97 19.05 6.10
CA THR A 259 -15.00 18.92 7.57
C THR A 259 -15.14 17.46 8.00
N ARG A 260 -16.01 16.70 7.32
CA ARG A 260 -16.27 15.30 7.63
C ARG A 260 -15.05 14.43 7.35
N VAL A 261 -14.55 14.44 6.11
CA VAL A 261 -13.46 13.55 5.69
C VAL A 261 -12.21 13.88 6.48
N ILE A 262 -11.79 15.15 6.57
CA ILE A 262 -10.59 15.54 7.34
C ILE A 262 -10.68 15.06 8.80
N PHE A 263 -11.86 15.10 9.43
CA PHE A 263 -11.99 14.59 10.78
C PHE A 263 -11.86 13.07 10.84
N LEU A 264 -12.60 12.35 9.98
CA LEU A 264 -12.65 10.90 10.00
C LEU A 264 -11.29 10.28 9.61
N GLU A 265 -10.61 10.83 8.60
CA GLU A 265 -9.28 10.34 8.18
C GLU A 265 -8.23 10.45 9.30
N THR A 266 -8.36 11.42 10.23
CA THR A 266 -7.44 11.50 11.38
C THR A 266 -7.61 10.34 12.36
N ILE A 267 -8.77 9.68 12.34
CA ILE A 267 -9.11 8.53 13.19
C ILE A 267 -8.92 7.22 12.41
N ALA A 268 -9.23 7.19 11.12
CA ALA A 268 -9.15 6.01 10.24
C ALA A 268 -7.71 5.45 10.12
N ALA A 269 -6.68 6.29 10.22
CA ALA A 269 -5.29 5.81 10.22
C ALA A 269 -4.86 5.05 11.51
N VAL A 270 -5.65 5.13 12.59
CA VAL A 270 -5.27 4.58 13.91
C VAL A 270 -5.39 3.05 13.97
N PRO A 271 -6.48 2.41 13.52
CA PRO A 271 -6.65 0.96 13.56
C PRO A 271 -5.53 0.16 12.90
N GLY A 272 -5.18 0.47 11.65
CA GLY A 272 -4.10 -0.21 10.92
C GLY A 272 -2.77 -0.10 11.68
N MET A 273 -2.42 1.09 12.17
CA MET A 273 -1.19 1.30 12.94
C MET A 273 -1.19 0.49 14.25
N ALA A 274 -2.30 0.49 14.98
CA ALA A 274 -2.44 -0.28 16.22
C ALA A 274 -2.32 -1.80 15.95
N ALA A 275 -2.99 -2.30 14.91
CA ALA A 275 -2.91 -3.68 14.49
C ALA A 275 -1.47 -4.06 14.13
N ALA A 276 -0.79 -3.27 13.30
CA ALA A 276 0.59 -3.50 12.90
C ALA A 276 1.54 -3.56 14.10
N VAL A 277 1.48 -2.59 15.02
CA VAL A 277 2.35 -2.55 16.21
C VAL A 277 2.12 -3.77 17.12
N ILE A 278 0.85 -4.11 17.39
CA ILE A 278 0.54 -5.24 18.27
C ILE A 278 0.98 -6.56 17.63
N ARG A 279 0.71 -6.75 16.34
CA ARG A 279 1.14 -7.94 15.59
C ARG A 279 2.66 -8.04 15.46
N HIS A 280 3.34 -6.91 15.29
CA HIS A 280 4.80 -6.85 15.29
C HIS A 280 5.38 -7.38 16.60
N PHE A 281 4.89 -6.89 17.75
CA PHE A 281 5.33 -7.43 19.05
C PHE A 281 4.91 -8.88 19.29
N GLN A 282 3.76 -9.32 18.76
CA GLN A 282 3.36 -10.73 18.78
C GLN A 282 4.35 -11.63 18.02
N SER A 283 4.71 -11.25 16.79
CA SER A 283 5.69 -11.97 15.98
C SER A 283 7.05 -12.04 16.68
N LEU A 284 7.53 -10.92 17.22
CA LEU A 284 8.81 -10.86 17.92
C LEU A 284 8.85 -11.75 19.17
N ARG A 285 7.81 -11.70 20.02
CA ARG A 285 7.81 -12.44 21.29
C ARG A 285 7.56 -13.94 21.12
N ASN A 286 6.88 -14.33 20.03
CA ASN A 286 6.62 -15.74 19.72
C ASN A 286 7.67 -16.34 18.77
N MET A 287 8.53 -15.52 18.16
CA MET A 287 9.50 -15.92 17.13
C MET A 287 8.83 -16.59 15.90
N GLU A 288 7.67 -16.07 15.52
CA GLU A 288 6.81 -16.60 14.46
C GLU A 288 6.68 -15.62 13.30
N ARG A 289 6.45 -16.16 12.09
CA ARG A 289 6.11 -15.33 10.92
C ARG A 289 4.69 -14.79 11.07
N ASP A 290 4.49 -13.56 10.61
CA ASP A 290 3.19 -12.89 10.69
C ASP A 290 2.23 -13.22 9.52
N GLY A 291 2.77 -13.67 8.38
CA GLY A 291 1.96 -13.99 7.20
C GLY A 291 1.66 -12.79 6.28
N GLY A 292 2.32 -11.65 6.50
CA GLY A 292 2.23 -10.47 5.63
C GLY A 292 1.16 -9.46 6.03
N LEU A 293 0.60 -9.57 7.23
CA LEU A 293 -0.43 -8.68 7.76
C LEU A 293 0.16 -7.38 8.36
N ILE A 294 1.37 -7.42 8.92
CA ILE A 294 2.04 -6.22 9.47
C ILE A 294 2.22 -5.16 8.39
N ASN A 295 2.79 -5.52 7.23
CA ASN A 295 3.02 -4.56 6.15
C ASN A 295 1.69 -4.05 5.57
N MET A 296 0.74 -4.94 5.33
CA MET A 296 -0.61 -4.59 4.89
C MET A 296 -1.26 -3.53 5.81
N PHE A 297 -1.20 -3.69 7.13
CA PHE A 297 -1.80 -2.71 8.04
C PHE A 297 -1.00 -1.42 8.21
N LEU A 298 0.33 -1.45 7.97
CA LEU A 298 1.13 -0.23 7.86
C LEU A 298 0.81 0.55 6.57
N GLU A 299 0.58 -0.18 5.47
CA GLU A 299 0.13 0.37 4.19
C GLU A 299 -1.26 1.00 4.33
N GLU A 300 -2.23 0.29 4.92
CA GLU A 300 -3.56 0.82 5.24
C GLU A 300 -3.47 2.12 6.06
N ALA A 301 -2.74 2.11 7.18
CA ALA A 301 -2.57 3.31 8.00
C ALA A 301 -1.87 4.47 7.27
N THR A 302 -0.98 4.16 6.34
CA THR A 302 -0.31 5.16 5.51
C THR A 302 -1.26 5.71 4.46
N ASN A 303 -2.09 4.86 3.85
CA ASN A 303 -3.09 5.24 2.87
C ASN A 303 -4.13 6.20 3.46
N GLU A 304 -4.68 5.89 4.64
CA GLU A 304 -5.60 6.78 5.36
C GLU A 304 -4.95 8.14 5.71
N ARG A 305 -3.66 8.12 6.06
CA ARG A 305 -2.90 9.36 6.27
C ARG A 305 -2.77 10.17 4.98
N MET A 306 -2.66 9.52 3.82
CA MET A 306 -2.62 10.19 2.52
C MET A 306 -3.99 10.74 2.10
N HIS A 307 -5.11 10.13 2.52
CA HIS A 307 -6.44 10.76 2.45
C HIS A 307 -6.42 12.10 3.19
N LEU A 308 -6.04 12.08 4.48
CA LEU A 308 -5.97 13.28 5.32
C LEU A 308 -5.09 14.38 4.72
N LEU A 309 -3.85 14.04 4.37
CA LEU A 309 -2.88 14.99 3.84
C LEU A 309 -3.30 15.55 2.48
N THR A 310 -4.11 14.82 1.73
CA THR A 310 -4.71 15.35 0.51
C THR A 310 -5.79 16.38 0.83
N PHE A 311 -6.75 16.04 1.69
CA PHE A 311 -7.87 16.94 1.98
C PHE A 311 -7.48 18.19 2.78
N ILE A 312 -6.41 18.13 3.60
CA ILE A 312 -5.93 19.31 4.34
C ILE A 312 -5.42 20.43 3.41
N THR A 313 -4.97 20.08 2.20
CA THR A 313 -4.57 21.08 1.19
C THR A 313 -5.75 21.84 0.61
N MET A 314 -6.96 21.27 0.74
CA MET A 314 -8.20 21.87 0.25
C MET A 314 -8.89 22.71 1.32
N ARG A 315 -8.55 22.51 2.60
CA ARG A 315 -9.08 23.27 3.73
C ARG A 315 -8.14 23.24 4.93
N ASP A 316 -7.83 24.43 5.45
CA ASP A 316 -7.12 24.59 6.72
C ASP A 316 -8.08 24.58 7.92
N PRO A 317 -8.03 23.58 8.81
CA PRO A 317 -8.89 23.51 9.99
C PRO A 317 -8.36 24.41 11.12
N GLY A 318 -9.26 25.18 11.73
CA GLY A 318 -8.93 26.04 12.87
C GLY A 318 -8.49 25.28 14.13
N ILE A 319 -7.93 26.01 15.09
CA ILE A 319 -7.36 25.47 16.34
C ILE A 319 -8.37 24.61 17.12
N PHE A 320 -9.64 25.03 17.19
CA PHE A 320 -10.68 24.25 17.88
C PHE A 320 -10.86 22.86 17.26
N PHE A 321 -10.93 22.78 15.93
CA PHE A 321 -11.05 21.50 15.23
C PHE A 321 -9.84 20.60 15.52
N ARG A 322 -8.63 21.15 15.48
CA ARG A 322 -7.39 20.41 15.78
C ARG A 322 -7.36 19.91 17.22
N ALA A 323 -7.88 20.67 18.18
CA ALA A 323 -8.02 20.23 19.57
C ALA A 323 -9.00 19.04 19.70
N VAL A 324 -10.13 19.06 18.98
CA VAL A 324 -11.08 17.93 18.94
C VAL A 324 -10.43 16.69 18.31
N VAL A 325 -9.61 16.85 17.26
CA VAL A 325 -8.84 15.75 16.67
C VAL A 325 -7.91 15.10 17.70
N VAL A 326 -7.14 15.89 18.45
CA VAL A 326 -6.24 15.37 19.49
C VAL A 326 -7.01 14.57 20.55
N LEU A 327 -8.15 15.11 21.02
CA LEU A 327 -8.99 14.42 21.99
C LEU A 327 -9.61 13.13 21.42
N GLY A 328 -10.07 13.19 20.17
CA GLY A 328 -10.62 12.05 19.44
C GLY A 328 -9.59 10.94 19.28
N GLN A 329 -8.38 11.28 18.83
CA GLN A 329 -7.27 10.34 18.70
C GLN A 329 -6.87 9.75 20.05
N ALA A 330 -6.70 10.56 21.10
CA ALA A 330 -6.34 10.06 22.42
C ALA A 330 -7.37 9.06 22.96
N GLY A 331 -8.66 9.39 22.86
CA GLY A 331 -9.74 8.52 23.30
C GLY A 331 -9.87 7.25 22.45
N PHE A 332 -9.95 7.41 21.12
CA PHE A 332 -10.14 6.29 20.20
C PHE A 332 -8.93 5.36 20.18
N ALA A 333 -7.70 5.88 20.05
CA ALA A 333 -6.49 5.06 20.03
C ALA A 333 -6.35 4.23 21.31
N THR A 334 -6.58 4.84 22.48
CA THR A 334 -6.52 4.11 23.76
C THR A 334 -7.58 3.00 23.81
N GLY A 335 -8.83 3.33 23.47
CA GLY A 335 -9.92 2.35 23.46
C GLY A 335 -9.68 1.22 22.45
N PHE A 336 -9.24 1.55 21.24
CA PHE A 336 -9.00 0.60 20.17
C PHE A 336 -7.83 -0.32 20.46
N VAL A 337 -6.70 0.20 20.99
CA VAL A 337 -5.55 -0.63 21.39
C VAL A 337 -5.97 -1.63 22.47
N LEU A 338 -6.72 -1.20 23.50
CA LEU A 338 -7.23 -2.10 24.54
C LEU A 338 -8.18 -3.14 23.95
N ALA A 339 -9.10 -2.73 23.07
CA ALA A 339 -10.01 -3.65 22.39
C ALA A 339 -9.25 -4.66 21.52
N TYR A 340 -8.19 -4.26 20.83
CA TYR A 340 -7.40 -5.11 19.94
C TYR A 340 -6.60 -6.14 20.73
N ILE A 341 -6.08 -5.78 21.91
CA ILE A 341 -5.44 -6.73 22.83
C ILE A 341 -6.43 -7.81 23.30
N ILE A 342 -7.69 -7.43 23.54
CA ILE A 342 -8.74 -8.34 24.03
C ILE A 342 -9.31 -9.21 22.90
N SER A 343 -9.64 -8.59 21.76
CA SER A 343 -10.30 -9.24 20.63
C SER A 343 -9.92 -8.55 19.30
N PRO A 344 -8.86 -9.05 18.63
CA PRO A 344 -8.51 -8.59 17.28
C PRO A 344 -9.64 -8.80 16.28
N LYS A 345 -10.38 -9.93 16.38
CA LYS A 345 -11.51 -10.22 15.47
C LYS A 345 -12.64 -9.19 15.60
N PHE A 346 -12.96 -8.76 16.83
CA PHE A 346 -13.91 -7.67 17.03
C PHE A 346 -13.44 -6.38 16.35
N CYS A 347 -12.16 -6.03 16.52
CA CYS A 347 -11.60 -4.80 15.95
C CYS A 347 -11.59 -4.82 14.43
N HIS A 348 -11.16 -5.91 13.80
CA HIS A 348 -11.21 -6.04 12.35
C HIS A 348 -12.64 -6.03 11.81
N ARG A 349 -13.59 -6.69 12.48
CA ARG A 349 -15.00 -6.61 12.09
C ARG A 349 -15.55 -5.18 12.24
N PHE A 350 -15.19 -4.49 13.32
CA PHE A 350 -15.54 -3.09 13.55
C PHE A 350 -15.02 -2.19 12.44
N VAL A 351 -13.74 -2.29 12.08
CA VAL A 351 -13.12 -1.52 10.99
C VAL A 351 -13.80 -1.85 9.66
N GLY A 352 -14.01 -3.12 9.33
CA GLY A 352 -14.71 -3.49 8.10
C GLY A 352 -16.09 -2.82 7.97
N TYR A 353 -16.86 -2.74 9.07
CA TYR A 353 -18.12 -2.01 9.08
C TYR A 353 -17.97 -0.48 9.03
N VAL A 354 -16.88 0.09 9.58
CA VAL A 354 -16.55 1.51 9.38
C VAL A 354 -16.31 1.78 7.90
N GLU A 355 -15.59 0.90 7.21
CA GLU A 355 -15.28 1.09 5.80
C GLU A 355 -16.46 0.83 4.88
N GLU A 356 -17.41 -0.05 5.24
CA GLU A 356 -18.72 -0.09 4.57
C GLU A 356 -19.41 1.29 4.60
N GLU A 357 -19.33 1.98 5.75
CA GLU A 357 -19.89 3.33 5.91
C GLU A 357 -19.06 4.40 5.19
N ALA A 358 -17.74 4.22 5.06
CA ALA A 358 -16.85 5.08 4.29
C ALA A 358 -17.16 4.97 2.79
N VAL A 359 -17.22 3.76 2.23
CA VAL A 359 -17.63 3.50 0.84
C VAL A 359 -19.01 4.09 0.55
N SER A 360 -19.96 3.96 1.47
CA SER A 360 -21.29 4.58 1.33
C SER A 360 -21.21 6.11 1.34
N THR A 361 -20.38 6.69 2.21
CA THR A 361 -20.18 8.15 2.31
C THR A 361 -19.57 8.70 1.03
N TYR A 362 -18.48 8.12 0.54
CA TYR A 362 -17.84 8.56 -0.70
C TYR A 362 -18.72 8.35 -1.93
N THR A 363 -19.52 7.28 -1.97
CA THR A 363 -20.52 7.10 -3.04
C THR A 363 -21.56 8.23 -3.05
N LYS A 364 -22.02 8.68 -1.88
CA LYS A 364 -22.93 9.84 -1.78
C LYS A 364 -22.25 11.14 -2.18
N ILE A 365 -20.97 11.32 -1.83
CA ILE A 365 -20.18 12.50 -2.21
C ILE A 365 -20.00 12.56 -3.72
N ILE A 366 -19.57 11.46 -4.35
CA ILE A 366 -19.40 11.34 -5.80
C ILE A 366 -20.73 11.66 -6.51
N GLY A 367 -21.82 11.02 -6.09
CA GLY A 367 -23.14 11.30 -6.65
C GLY A 367 -23.57 12.77 -6.44
N ALA A 368 -23.23 13.40 -5.32
CA ALA A 368 -23.52 14.81 -5.10
C ALA A 368 -22.69 15.74 -6.00
N ILE A 369 -21.43 15.39 -6.28
CA ILE A 369 -20.56 16.13 -7.22
C ILE A 369 -21.11 16.02 -8.64
N GLU A 370 -21.42 14.79 -9.09
CA GLU A 370 -21.90 14.52 -10.45
C GLU A 370 -23.25 15.19 -10.74
N ASN A 371 -24.14 15.25 -9.74
CA ASN A 371 -25.47 15.87 -9.87
C ASN A 371 -25.52 17.36 -9.48
N ALA A 372 -24.39 17.97 -9.10
CA ALA A 372 -24.36 19.38 -8.71
C ALA A 372 -24.60 20.31 -9.91
N GLU A 373 -25.23 21.46 -9.66
CA GLU A 373 -25.45 22.49 -10.68
C GLU A 373 -24.11 23.02 -11.21
N GLN A 374 -24.02 23.21 -12.52
CA GLN A 374 -22.82 23.68 -13.19
C GLN A 374 -22.50 25.11 -12.73
N GLY A 375 -21.28 25.31 -12.21
CA GLY A 375 -20.85 26.60 -11.63
C GLY A 375 -21.10 26.76 -10.13
N SER A 376 -21.75 25.80 -9.46
CA SER A 376 -21.76 25.73 -8.00
C SER A 376 -20.39 25.31 -7.45
N ASP A 377 -20.08 25.68 -6.20
CA ASP A 377 -18.82 25.29 -5.53
C ASP A 377 -18.55 23.79 -5.60
N LEU A 378 -19.59 22.96 -5.49
CA LEU A 378 -19.49 21.51 -5.56
C LEU A 378 -19.38 21.00 -7.00
N GLY A 379 -20.13 21.60 -7.94
CA GLY A 379 -20.07 21.25 -9.36
C GLY A 379 -18.70 21.54 -9.97
N MET A 380 -17.97 22.54 -9.46
CA MET A 380 -16.58 22.80 -9.86
C MET A 380 -15.66 21.60 -9.63
N TRP A 381 -15.94 20.70 -8.67
CA TRP A 381 -15.08 19.53 -8.42
C TRP A 381 -15.07 18.49 -9.54
N GLN A 382 -16.02 18.57 -10.48
CA GLN A 382 -16.00 17.72 -11.69
C GLN A 382 -14.84 18.08 -12.63
N THR A 383 -14.35 19.32 -12.60
CA THR A 383 -13.31 19.81 -13.52
C THR A 383 -12.12 20.46 -12.81
N ALA A 384 -12.26 20.79 -11.53
CA ALA A 384 -11.19 21.32 -10.73
C ALA A 384 -10.09 20.27 -10.56
N LYS A 385 -8.85 20.68 -10.84
CA LYS A 385 -7.66 19.86 -10.66
C LYS A 385 -7.54 19.42 -9.19
N ALA A 386 -7.28 18.13 -8.97
CA ALA A 386 -7.02 17.60 -7.65
C ALA A 386 -5.74 18.22 -7.04
N PRO A 387 -5.60 18.22 -5.70
CA PRO A 387 -4.36 18.57 -5.06
C PRO A 387 -3.17 17.78 -5.61
N LYS A 388 -2.01 18.44 -5.71
CA LYS A 388 -0.77 17.83 -6.24
C LYS A 388 -0.40 16.52 -5.54
N ILE A 389 -0.56 16.47 -4.23
CA ILE A 389 -0.31 15.25 -3.42
C ILE A 389 -1.22 14.10 -3.87
N GLY A 390 -2.51 14.35 -4.10
CA GLY A 390 -3.44 13.33 -4.56
C GLY A 390 -3.18 12.88 -6.00
N ILE A 391 -2.89 13.82 -6.90
CA ILE A 391 -2.49 13.48 -8.28
C ILE A 391 -1.27 12.56 -8.28
N SER A 392 -0.29 12.88 -7.44
CA SER A 392 0.95 12.11 -7.35
C SER A 392 0.72 10.74 -6.73
N TYR A 393 -0.06 10.66 -5.66
CA TYR A 393 -0.24 9.43 -4.89
C TYR A 393 -1.13 8.40 -5.60
N TRP A 394 -2.23 8.84 -6.22
CA TRP A 394 -3.16 7.95 -6.93
C TRP A 394 -2.93 7.89 -8.45
N HIS A 395 -1.85 8.50 -8.93
CA HIS A 395 -1.54 8.60 -10.36
C HIS A 395 -2.72 9.08 -11.23
N LEU A 396 -3.39 10.15 -10.80
CA LEU A 396 -4.59 10.65 -11.49
C LEU A 396 -4.31 11.29 -12.86
N GLY A 397 -3.03 11.41 -13.23
CA GLY A 397 -2.58 12.09 -14.45
C GLY A 397 -2.60 13.62 -14.32
N GLU A 398 -2.03 14.31 -15.32
CA GLU A 398 -1.86 15.77 -15.28
C GLU A 398 -3.18 16.53 -15.07
N ASN A 399 -4.27 15.99 -15.61
CA ASN A 399 -5.60 16.60 -15.58
C ASN A 399 -6.55 15.92 -14.56
N GLY A 400 -6.02 15.11 -13.65
CA GLY A 400 -6.81 14.44 -12.62
C GLY A 400 -7.64 15.42 -11.79
N THR A 401 -8.94 15.16 -11.69
CA THR A 401 -9.91 16.06 -11.05
C THR A 401 -10.15 15.69 -9.58
N VAL A 402 -10.79 16.59 -8.83
CA VAL A 402 -11.25 16.26 -7.46
C VAL A 402 -12.26 15.11 -7.48
N LEU A 403 -13.08 14.98 -8.53
CA LEU A 403 -13.96 13.82 -8.70
C LEU A 403 -13.18 12.51 -8.83
N ASP A 404 -12.10 12.50 -9.61
CA ASP A 404 -11.24 11.31 -9.78
C ASP A 404 -10.56 10.94 -8.46
N LEU A 405 -10.11 11.94 -7.71
CA LEU A 405 -9.59 11.75 -6.35
C LEU A 405 -10.64 11.08 -5.44
N MET A 406 -11.89 11.55 -5.44
CA MET A 406 -12.94 10.96 -4.59
C MET A 406 -13.25 9.50 -5.00
N LYS A 407 -13.15 9.18 -6.30
CA LYS A 407 -13.31 7.81 -6.79
C LYS A 407 -12.15 6.91 -6.33
N ALA A 408 -10.92 7.40 -6.39
CA ALA A 408 -9.73 6.68 -5.94
C ALA A 408 -9.76 6.39 -4.43
N VAL A 409 -10.06 7.41 -3.61
CA VAL A 409 -10.23 7.25 -2.16
C VAL A 409 -11.32 6.24 -1.86
N ARG A 410 -12.49 6.30 -2.52
CA ARG A 410 -13.55 5.29 -2.35
C ARG A 410 -13.07 3.86 -2.64
N ALA A 411 -12.17 3.69 -3.61
CA ALA A 411 -11.64 2.37 -3.96
C ALA A 411 -10.70 1.86 -2.85
N ASP A 412 -9.87 2.72 -2.27
CA ASP A 412 -9.07 2.40 -1.08
C ASP A 412 -9.97 1.97 0.09
N GLU A 413 -11.05 2.72 0.37
CA GLU A 413 -12.00 2.32 1.44
C GLU A 413 -12.64 0.95 1.19
N ALA A 414 -12.97 0.65 -0.06
CA ALA A 414 -13.51 -0.66 -0.42
C ALA A 414 -12.45 -1.76 -0.26
N GLU A 415 -11.19 -1.43 -0.53
CA GLU A 415 -10.06 -2.31 -0.25
C GLU A 415 -9.95 -2.61 1.24
N HIS A 416 -9.89 -1.58 2.09
CA HIS A 416 -9.77 -1.68 3.54
C HIS A 416 -10.95 -2.44 4.16
N ARG A 417 -12.17 -2.19 3.68
CA ARG A 417 -13.39 -2.95 4.04
C ARG A 417 -13.18 -4.45 3.83
N ASP A 418 -12.79 -4.82 2.61
CA ASP A 418 -12.70 -6.21 2.21
C ASP A 418 -11.55 -6.93 2.95
N VAL A 419 -10.42 -6.25 3.14
CA VAL A 419 -9.29 -6.76 3.93
C VAL A 419 -9.71 -7.03 5.37
N ASN A 420 -10.26 -6.04 6.06
CA ASN A 420 -10.57 -6.16 7.48
C ASN A 420 -11.65 -7.20 7.74
N HIS A 421 -12.62 -7.34 6.82
CA HIS A 421 -13.56 -8.46 6.89
C HIS A 421 -12.91 -9.82 6.63
N GLU A 422 -12.01 -9.95 5.65
CA GLU A 422 -11.35 -11.23 5.36
C GLU A 422 -10.43 -11.68 6.50
N VAL A 423 -9.73 -10.76 7.15
CA VAL A 423 -8.81 -11.07 8.27
C VAL A 423 -9.53 -11.70 9.47
N CYS A 424 -10.84 -11.46 9.63
CA CYS A 424 -11.64 -12.10 10.68
C CYS A 424 -11.71 -13.64 10.54
N GLU A 425 -11.58 -14.14 9.31
CA GLU A 425 -11.64 -15.55 8.94
C GLU A 425 -10.26 -16.22 8.90
N MET A 426 -9.17 -15.45 9.06
CA MET A 426 -7.80 -15.97 9.08
C MET A 426 -7.44 -16.62 10.42
N ASN A 427 -6.66 -17.69 10.35
CA ASN A 427 -6.06 -18.39 11.48
C ASN A 427 -4.58 -18.04 11.63
N SER A 428 -4.04 -18.32 12.82
CA SER A 428 -2.60 -18.18 13.07
C SER A 428 -1.79 -19.07 12.13
N GLY A 429 -0.85 -18.48 11.40
CA GLY A 429 -0.02 -19.16 10.41
C GLY A 429 -0.54 -19.09 8.98
N ASP A 430 -1.76 -18.58 8.77
CA ASP A 430 -2.27 -18.31 7.42
C ASP A 430 -1.44 -17.21 6.74
N VAL A 431 -1.18 -17.38 5.45
CA VAL A 431 -0.61 -16.33 4.62
C VAL A 431 -1.75 -15.45 4.13
N ASN A 432 -1.55 -14.15 4.23
CA ASN A 432 -2.45 -13.17 3.66
C ASN A 432 -2.56 -13.38 2.15
N LYS A 433 -3.73 -13.79 1.65
CA LYS A 433 -3.92 -14.17 0.25
C LYS A 433 -3.56 -13.06 -0.74
N ARG A 434 -3.73 -11.80 -0.34
CA ARG A 434 -3.40 -10.63 -1.19
C ARG A 434 -1.90 -10.43 -1.36
N TYR A 435 -1.13 -10.86 -0.37
CA TYR A 435 0.33 -10.74 -0.35
C TYR A 435 1.01 -12.11 -0.44
N ASP A 436 0.26 -13.15 -0.84
CA ASP A 436 0.79 -14.50 -0.98
C ASP A 436 1.77 -14.54 -2.17
N PRO A 437 3.08 -14.76 -1.92
CA PRO A 437 4.06 -14.83 -2.99
C PRO A 437 3.78 -15.96 -3.99
N GLY A 438 3.15 -17.06 -3.53
CA GLY A 438 2.76 -18.17 -4.39
C GLY A 438 1.71 -17.75 -5.40
N ALA A 439 0.62 -17.14 -4.93
CA ALA A 439 -0.43 -16.61 -5.79
C ALA A 439 0.11 -15.57 -6.79
N ARG A 440 1.08 -14.73 -6.37
CA ARG A 440 1.73 -13.75 -7.25
C ARG A 440 2.56 -14.41 -8.35
N ILE A 441 3.37 -15.42 -8.03
CA ILE A 441 4.16 -16.15 -9.01
C ILE A 441 3.24 -16.87 -10.00
N ASP A 442 2.21 -17.56 -9.51
CA ASP A 442 1.24 -18.27 -10.34
C ASP A 442 0.50 -17.30 -11.27
N GLY A 443 0.12 -16.13 -10.76
CA GLY A 443 -0.48 -15.05 -11.55
C GLY A 443 0.46 -14.56 -12.67
N ALA A 444 1.75 -14.35 -12.37
CA ALA A 444 2.74 -13.93 -13.34
C ALA A 444 2.97 -14.98 -14.43
N LEU A 445 3.08 -16.26 -14.05
CA LEU A 445 3.22 -17.37 -14.97
C LEU A 445 1.99 -17.51 -15.88
N ASN A 446 0.78 -17.40 -15.32
CA ASN A 446 -0.46 -17.42 -16.09
C ASN A 446 -0.53 -16.26 -17.10
N LYS A 447 -0.10 -15.06 -16.71
CA LYS A 447 -0.03 -13.91 -17.62
C LYS A 447 0.95 -14.17 -18.76
N TYR A 448 2.13 -14.70 -18.45
CA TYR A 448 3.14 -15.04 -19.45
C TYR A 448 2.62 -16.08 -20.46
N VAL A 449 2.01 -17.16 -19.99
CA VAL A 449 1.43 -18.18 -20.86
C VAL A 449 0.32 -17.62 -21.73
N LYS A 450 -0.59 -16.82 -21.16
CA LYS A 450 -1.66 -16.15 -21.94
C LYS A 450 -1.08 -15.25 -23.03
N ASP A 451 -0.08 -14.44 -22.72
CA ASP A 451 0.60 -13.59 -23.71
C ASP A 451 1.15 -14.44 -24.87
N MET A 452 1.90 -15.51 -24.55
CA MET A 452 2.42 -16.42 -25.58
C MET A 452 1.34 -17.06 -26.45
N MET A 453 0.22 -17.47 -25.85
CA MET A 453 -0.90 -18.07 -26.58
C MET A 453 -1.61 -17.07 -27.50
N THR A 454 -1.64 -15.79 -27.12
CA THR A 454 -2.26 -14.73 -27.92
C THR A 454 -1.33 -14.09 -28.95
N ARG A 455 -0.02 -14.30 -28.83
CA ARG A 455 0.97 -13.80 -29.78
C ARG A 455 0.85 -14.60 -31.07
N ALA A 456 0.44 -13.94 -32.16
CA ALA A 456 0.47 -14.56 -33.49
C ALA A 456 1.88 -15.13 -33.76
N PRO A 457 2.00 -16.31 -34.40
CA PRO A 457 3.31 -16.84 -34.78
C PRO A 457 4.02 -15.79 -35.62
N LYS A 458 5.22 -15.40 -35.20
CA LYS A 458 6.07 -14.55 -36.02
C LYS A 458 6.31 -15.30 -37.32
N GLU A 459 5.88 -14.73 -38.45
CA GLU A 459 6.37 -15.17 -39.76
C GLU A 459 7.88 -14.92 -39.75
N ASP A 460 8.65 -16.00 -39.71
CA ASP A 460 10.09 -15.95 -39.92
C ASP A 460 10.35 -15.29 -41.28
N LYS A 461 10.98 -14.11 -41.27
CA LYS A 461 11.50 -13.42 -42.46
C LYS A 461 13.01 -13.47 -42.49
#